data_AF-A0A2H0JQP5-F1
#
_entry.id   AF-A0A2H0JQP5-F1
#
_cell.length_a   1.000
_cell.length_b   1.000
_cell.length_c   1.000
_cell.angle_alpha   90.00
_cell.angle_beta   90.00
_cell.angle_gamma   90.00
#
_symmetry.space_group_name_H-M   'P 1'
#
loop_
_entity.id
_entity.type
_entity.pdbx_description
1 polymer ?
#
loop_
_entity_poly.entity_id
_entity_poly.type
_entity_poly.pdbx_seq_one_letter_code
_entity_poly.pdbx_strand_id
1 'polypeptide(L)'
;MKKKTITADEFDRHFDDGHDIWDFLDHDSARRPGLEPETVSLEIPQWMVYWLYLEAERQGTTSAQVIKTYLEERIKLEKAREDEQRKS
;
A
#
# COMPACT_ATOMS: atom_id res chain seq x y z
N MET A 1 19.77 19.86 -4.74
CA MET A 1 20.92 19.37 -3.96
C MET A 1 21.81 18.55 -4.88
N LYS A 2 23.15 18.61 -4.73
CA LYS A 2 24.06 17.81 -5.57
C LYS A 2 23.95 16.34 -5.15
N LYS A 3 23.55 15.45 -6.07
CA LYS A 3 23.52 14.00 -5.81
C LYS A 3 24.96 13.55 -5.52
N LYS A 4 25.19 12.94 -4.36
CA LYS A 4 26.45 12.24 -4.10
C LYS A 4 26.34 10.89 -4.80
N THR A 5 27.28 10.57 -5.68
CA THR A 5 27.31 9.30 -6.40
C THR A 5 28.54 8.55 -5.95
N ILE A 6 28.34 7.31 -5.49
CA ILE A 6 29.40 6.35 -5.14
C ILE A 6 29.34 5.17 -6.10
N THR A 7 30.39 4.36 -6.14
CA THR A 7 30.37 3.10 -6.89
C THR A 7 29.48 2.06 -6.19
N ALA A 8 28.98 1.07 -6.95
CA ALA A 8 28.16 0.00 -6.38
C ALA A 8 28.91 -0.76 -5.27
N ASP A 9 30.19 -1.06 -5.48
CA ASP A 9 31.03 -1.77 -4.49
C ASP A 9 31.22 -0.99 -3.18
N GLU A 10 31.20 0.34 -3.24
CA GLU A 10 31.26 1.20 -2.05
C GLU A 10 29.91 1.30 -1.36
N PHE A 11 28.82 1.31 -2.13
CA PHE A 11 27.46 1.28 -1.60
C PHE A 11 27.20 -0.02 -0.83
N ASP A 12 27.54 -1.17 -1.41
CA ASP A 12 27.37 -2.48 -0.78
C ASP A 12 28.17 -2.57 0.53
N ARG A 13 29.42 -2.09 0.53
CA ARG A 13 30.24 -2.00 1.76
C ARG A 13 29.59 -1.11 2.82
N HIS A 14 29.13 0.08 2.45
CA HIS A 14 28.46 0.97 3.40
C HIS A 14 27.13 0.38 3.93
N PHE A 15 26.38 -0.34 3.10
CA PHE A 15 25.18 -1.05 3.51
C PHE A 15 25.49 -2.16 4.52
N ASP A 16 26.46 -3.02 4.21
CA ASP A 16 26.85 -4.17 5.04
C ASP A 16 27.51 -3.75 6.37
N ASP A 17 28.28 -2.66 6.36
CA ASP A 17 28.92 -2.09 7.55
C ASP A 17 27.93 -1.30 8.43
N GLY A 18 26.67 -1.16 8.00
CA GLY A 18 25.63 -0.43 8.74
C GLY A 18 25.82 1.10 8.73
N HIS A 19 26.56 1.62 7.75
CA HIS A 19 26.74 3.05 7.57
C HIS A 19 25.48 3.71 6.99
N ASP A 20 25.30 5.00 7.25
CA ASP A 20 24.19 5.77 6.71
C ASP A 20 24.37 6.00 5.20
N ILE A 21 23.51 5.34 4.41
CA ILE A 21 23.47 5.41 2.95
C ILE A 21 22.37 6.34 2.42
N TRP A 22 21.67 7.05 3.30
CA TRP A 22 20.47 7.83 2.98
C TRP A 22 20.68 8.88 1.87
N ASP A 23 21.87 9.51 1.86
CA ASP A 23 22.30 10.51 0.89
C ASP A 23 22.56 9.96 -0.53
N PHE A 24 22.69 8.64 -0.67
CA PHE A 24 23.02 7.96 -1.94
C PHE A 24 21.84 7.24 -2.57
N LEU A 25 20.70 7.16 -1.86
CA LEU A 25 19.46 6.56 -2.36
C LEU A 25 18.68 7.56 -3.23
N ASP A 26 18.21 7.09 -4.39
CA ASP A 26 17.37 7.89 -5.29
C ASP A 26 15.89 7.80 -4.88
N HIS A 27 15.51 8.59 -3.87
CA HIS A 27 14.15 8.64 -3.33
C HIS A 27 13.11 9.05 -4.39
N ASP A 28 13.50 9.89 -5.35
CA ASP A 28 12.61 10.38 -6.42
C ASP A 28 12.14 9.26 -7.35
N SER A 29 12.88 8.15 -7.43
CA SER A 29 12.55 6.98 -8.26
C SER A 29 12.10 5.76 -7.44
N ALA A 30 11.94 5.91 -6.12
CA ALA A 30 11.48 4.84 -5.24
C ALA A 30 10.03 4.43 -5.60
N ARG A 31 9.90 3.30 -6.28
CA ARG A 31 8.61 2.68 -6.61
C ARG A 31 8.45 1.37 -5.86
N ARG A 32 7.20 0.95 -5.63
CA ARG A 32 6.86 -0.37 -5.07
C ARG A 32 6.21 -1.21 -6.17
N PRO A 33 6.99 -1.93 -7.00
CA PRO A 33 6.46 -2.74 -8.08
C PRO A 33 5.42 -3.73 -7.54
N GLY A 34 4.22 -3.77 -8.17
CA GLY A 34 3.11 -4.62 -7.73
C GLY A 34 2.14 -3.98 -6.73
N LEU A 35 2.37 -2.72 -6.32
CA LEU A 35 1.47 -1.92 -5.49
C LEU A 35 1.04 -0.62 -6.18
N GLU A 36 1.05 -0.61 -7.52
CA GLU A 36 0.60 0.54 -8.29
C GLU A 36 -0.90 0.78 -8.03
N PRO A 37 -1.31 2.02 -7.69
CA PRO A 37 -2.71 2.31 -7.42
C PRO A 37 -3.54 2.26 -8.71
N GLU A 38 -4.49 1.34 -8.79
CA GLU A 38 -5.48 1.27 -9.86
C GLU A 38 -6.81 1.88 -9.38
N THR A 39 -7.41 2.74 -10.21
CA THR A 39 -8.68 3.41 -9.89
C THR A 39 -9.83 2.71 -10.61
N VAL A 40 -10.87 2.36 -9.87
CA VAL A 40 -12.07 1.70 -10.42
C VAL A 40 -13.28 2.61 -10.19
N SER A 41 -14.06 2.84 -11.26
CA SER A 41 -15.34 3.55 -11.17
C SER A 41 -16.46 2.55 -10.91
N LEU A 42 -17.31 2.81 -9.91
CA LEU A 42 -18.38 1.92 -9.48
C LEU A 42 -19.69 2.70 -9.34
N GLU A 43 -20.77 2.15 -9.87
CA GLU A 43 -22.13 2.63 -9.58
C GLU A 43 -22.69 1.85 -8.39
N ILE A 44 -23.03 2.56 -7.31
CA ILE A 44 -23.59 1.97 -6.09
C ILE A 44 -24.87 2.70 -5.65
N PRO A 45 -25.79 2.03 -4.95
CA PRO A 45 -27.04 2.65 -4.50
C PRO A 45 -26.80 3.84 -3.54
N GLN A 46 -27.69 4.83 -3.59
CA GLN A 46 -27.60 6.04 -2.76
C GLN A 46 -27.56 5.75 -1.25
N TRP A 47 -28.31 4.74 -0.78
CA TRP A 47 -28.32 4.36 0.64
C TRP A 47 -26.93 3.87 1.10
N MET A 48 -26.19 3.22 0.22
CA MET A 48 -24.85 2.71 0.52
C MET A 48 -23.85 3.86 0.59
N VAL A 49 -23.95 4.83 -0.32
CA VAL A 49 -23.15 6.06 -0.30
C VAL A 49 -23.36 6.82 1.01
N TYR A 50 -24.61 7.01 1.42
CA TYR A 50 -24.94 7.69 2.68
C TYR A 50 -24.32 6.97 3.89
N TRP A 51 -24.47 5.65 3.94
CA TRP A 51 -23.88 4.83 5.00
C TRP A 51 -22.35 4.95 5.06
N LEU A 52 -21.69 4.93 3.90
CA LEU A 52 -20.23 5.09 3.81
C LEU A 52 -19.76 6.46 4.32
N TYR A 53 -20.50 7.53 4.06
CA TYR A 53 -20.18 8.86 4.59
C TYR A 53 -20.30 8.92 6.11
N LEU A 54 -21.37 8.37 6.69
CA LEU A 54 -21.53 8.30 8.14
C LEU A 54 -20.40 7.53 8.80
N GLU A 55 -20.00 6.40 8.21
CA GLU A 55 -18.92 5.59 8.74
C GLU A 55 -17.56 6.28 8.62
N ALA A 56 -17.34 7.00 7.52
CA ALA A 56 -16.14 7.81 7.31
C ALA A 56 -16.04 8.93 8.35
N GLU A 57 -17.14 9.64 8.63
CA GLU A 57 -17.21 10.66 9.66
C GLU A 57 -16.94 10.08 11.06
N ARG A 58 -17.56 8.94 11.38
CA ARG A 58 -17.36 8.22 12.64
C ARG A 58 -15.90 7.81 12.86
N GLN A 59 -15.20 7.40 11.80
CA GLN A 59 -13.80 6.98 11.84
C GLN A 59 -12.81 8.14 11.66
N GLY A 60 -13.27 9.35 11.34
CA GLY A 60 -12.40 10.48 11.01
C GLY A 60 -11.58 10.26 9.72
N THR A 61 -12.14 9.53 8.75
CA THR A 61 -11.47 9.15 7.50
C THR A 61 -12.32 9.52 6.28
N THR A 62 -11.91 9.08 5.08
CA THR A 62 -12.68 9.29 3.84
C THR A 62 -13.48 8.04 3.46
N SER A 63 -14.60 8.22 2.76
CA SER A 63 -15.41 7.11 2.25
C SER A 63 -14.59 6.14 1.39
N ALA A 64 -13.64 6.64 0.60
CA ALA A 64 -12.74 5.80 -0.20
C ALA A 64 -11.85 4.89 0.67
N GLN A 65 -11.38 5.39 1.82
CA GLN A 65 -10.60 4.59 2.76
C GLN A 65 -11.45 3.54 3.47
N VAL A 66 -12.69 3.88 3.84
CA VAL A 66 -13.65 2.90 4.40
C VAL A 66 -13.90 1.77 3.39
N ILE A 67 -14.21 2.11 2.14
CA ILE A 67 -14.43 1.12 1.06
C ILE A 67 -13.20 0.22 0.91
N LYS A 68 -12.01 0.80 0.84
CA LYS A 68 -10.76 0.06 0.68
C LYS A 68 -10.54 -0.94 1.82
N THR A 69 -10.68 -0.50 3.07
CA THR A 69 -10.51 -1.37 4.24
C THR A 69 -11.50 -2.53 4.22
N TYR A 70 -12.76 -2.26 3.91
CA TYR A 70 -13.80 -3.30 3.90
C TYR A 70 -13.57 -4.32 2.77
N LEU A 71 -13.16 -3.85 1.58
CA LEU A 71 -12.79 -4.74 0.48
C LEU A 71 -11.59 -5.61 0.84
N GLU A 72 -10.54 -5.03 1.44
CA GLU A 72 -9.36 -5.78 1.88
C GLU A 72 -9.72 -6.87 2.90
N GLU A 73 -10.52 -6.55 3.91
CA GLU A 73 -11.00 -7.51 4.91
C GLU A 73 -11.78 -8.65 4.25
N ARG A 74 -12.70 -8.31 3.33
CA ARG A 74 -13.54 -9.29 2.66
C ARG A 74 -12.75 -10.21 1.74
N ILE A 75 -11.74 -9.68 1.03
CA ILE A 75 -10.81 -10.47 0.21
C ILE A 75 -9.95 -11.39 1.09
N LYS A 76 -9.41 -10.90 2.21
CA LYS A 76 -8.61 -11.71 3.14
C LYS A 76 -9.41 -12.88 3.70
N LEU A 77 -10.67 -12.63 4.09
CA LEU A 77 -11.57 -13.67 4.58
C LEU A 77 -11.84 -14.75 3.53
N GLU A 78 -11.98 -14.37 2.26
CA GLU A 78 -12.22 -15.33 1.18
C GLU A 78 -10.98 -16.18 0.89
N LYS A 79 -9.80 -15.56 0.81
CA LYS A 79 -8.53 -16.28 0.63
C LYS A 79 -8.26 -17.27 1.77
N ALA A 80 -8.53 -16.86 3.01
CA ALA A 80 -8.38 -17.75 4.16
C ALA A 80 -9.26 -19.01 4.04
N ARG A 81 -10.51 -18.87 3.57
CA ARG A 81 -11.42 -19.99 3.33
C ARG A 81 -10.95 -20.91 2.21
N GLU A 82 -10.44 -20.34 1.12
CA GLU A 82 -9.87 -21.13 0.01
C GLU A 82 -8.65 -21.95 0.46
N ASP A 83 -7.79 -21.35 1.28
CA ASP A 83 -6.60 -22.04 1.82
C ASP A 83 -6.97 -23.17 2.79
N GLU A 84 -8.06 -23.02 3.55
CA GLU A 84 -8.62 -24.08 4.39
C GLU A 84 -9.21 -25.22 3.55
N GLN A 85 -9.94 -24.89 2.47
CA GLN A 85 -10.51 -25.88 1.55
C GLN A 85 -9.45 -26.65 0.76
N ARG A 86 -8.33 -26.02 0.39
CA ARG A 86 -7.22 -26.68 -0.32
C ARG A 86 -6.40 -27.64 0.53
N LYS A 87 -6.48 -27.51 1.86
CA LYS A 87 -5.76 -28.37 2.82
C LYS A 87 -6.57 -29.59 3.26
N SER A 88 -7.87 -29.63 2.95
CA SER A 88 -8.76 -30.78 3.17
C SER A 88 -8.81 -31.70 1.97
#